data_AF-A0A7C7ISJ9-F1
#
_entry.id   AF-A0A7C7ISJ9-F1
#
_cell.length_a   1.000
_cell.length_b   1.000
_cell.length_c   1.000
_cell.angle_alpha   90.00
_cell.angle_beta   90.00
_cell.angle_gamma   90.00
#
_symmetry.space_group_name_H-M   'P 1'
#
loop_
_entity.id
_entity.type
_entity.pdbx_description
1 polymer ?
#
loop_
_entity_poly.entity_id
_entity_poly.type
_entity_poly.pdbx_seq_one_letter_code
_entity_poly.pdbx_strand_id
1 'polypeptide(L)'
;MKSVRYMLCVLFILILSGVSNGHENNSPFSGAIGELLKVHHAHIEDEQNISFTFYNDFQKEEDSVKRSAFETSLEFATTWNGDFSLGSEISISFSDKGNIDDRYSLEDIEILPIKYAFINQPERILTGALSVGLPTGDDTNGFGEDQTKLGALLFFDQAWRNWFIGVNAELESVVSGPTETELEFALGLSYSFIKGTGQGIAPSKPKQSIVPVLALELINENVLSGLEKENDSTTILPSIQLWHPASGWQASLGGEVPISSYKNNDFQIHFQIRNHLDWGRWLQ
;
A
#
# COMPACT_ATOMS: atom_id res chain seq x y z
N MET A 1 23.75 0.49 9.87
CA MET A 1 24.57 -0.44 9.05
C MET A 1 24.00 -1.86 8.94
N LYS A 2 23.36 -2.43 9.97
CA LYS A 2 22.70 -3.76 9.85
C LYS A 2 21.39 -3.68 9.06
N SER A 3 20.56 -2.65 9.29
CA SER A 3 19.31 -2.37 8.54
C SER A 3 19.53 -2.24 7.03
N VAL A 4 20.51 -1.44 6.60
CA VAL A 4 20.90 -1.30 5.18
C VAL A 4 21.28 -2.64 4.53
N ARG A 5 21.89 -3.58 5.28
CA ARG A 5 22.22 -4.92 4.76
C ARG A 5 20.97 -5.79 4.58
N TYR A 6 20.00 -5.72 5.49
CA TYR A 6 18.73 -6.42 5.34
C TYR A 6 17.92 -5.87 4.15
N MET A 7 17.85 -4.55 4.01
CA MET A 7 17.18 -3.88 2.90
C MET A 7 17.81 -4.24 1.55
N LEU A 8 19.15 -4.28 1.48
CA LEU A 8 19.87 -4.75 0.29
C LEU A 8 19.66 -6.24 0.04
N CYS A 9 19.55 -7.07 1.08
CA CYS A 9 19.25 -8.50 0.91
C CYS A 9 17.82 -8.72 0.40
N VAL A 10 16.83 -8.00 0.91
CA VAL A 10 15.44 -8.06 0.42
C VAL A 10 15.39 -7.57 -1.02
N LEU A 11 15.97 -6.41 -1.33
CA LEU A 11 16.09 -5.89 -2.70
C LEU A 11 16.80 -6.90 -3.63
N PHE A 12 17.84 -7.58 -3.15
CA PHE A 12 18.57 -8.58 -3.94
C PHE A 12 17.77 -9.86 -4.15
N ILE A 13 17.00 -10.32 -3.16
CA ILE A 13 16.08 -11.46 -3.29
C ILE A 13 14.98 -11.12 -4.30
N LEU A 14 14.40 -9.92 -4.18
CA LEU A 14 13.43 -9.37 -5.11
C LEU A 14 13.99 -9.31 -6.55
N ILE A 15 15.19 -8.78 -6.75
CA ILE A 15 15.80 -8.69 -8.10
C ILE A 15 16.12 -10.07 -8.70
N LEU A 16 16.44 -11.08 -7.87
CA LEU A 16 16.82 -12.41 -8.34
C LEU A 16 15.63 -13.35 -8.61
N SER A 17 14.44 -13.02 -8.12
CA SER A 17 13.24 -13.81 -8.34
C SER A 17 12.63 -13.52 -9.72
N GLY A 18 13.03 -14.30 -10.72
CA GLY A 18 12.20 -14.71 -11.87
C GLY A 18 11.58 -13.67 -12.83
N VAL A 19 11.11 -14.17 -13.97
CA VAL A 19 10.24 -13.43 -14.90
C VAL A 19 8.80 -13.55 -14.41
N SER A 20 8.20 -12.48 -13.89
CA SER A 20 6.76 -12.41 -13.60
C SER A 20 6.03 -11.54 -14.61
N ASN A 21 4.73 -11.33 -14.43
CA ASN A 21 3.92 -10.45 -15.28
C ASN A 21 3.23 -9.42 -14.39
N GLY A 22 2.56 -8.40 -14.95
CA GLY A 22 1.90 -7.35 -14.14
C GLY A 22 0.75 -7.80 -13.25
N HIS A 23 0.47 -9.09 -13.27
CA HIS A 23 -0.38 -9.80 -12.36
C HIS A 23 0.20 -11.20 -12.18
N GLU A 24 -0.18 -11.89 -11.11
CA GLU A 24 0.20 -13.27 -10.89
C GLU A 24 -0.20 -14.13 -12.10
N ASN A 25 0.61 -15.14 -12.40
CA ASN A 25 0.35 -15.95 -13.58
C ASN A 25 -0.99 -16.71 -13.49
N ASN A 26 -1.81 -16.57 -14.52
CA ASN A 26 -3.18 -17.11 -14.65
C ASN A 26 -4.27 -16.29 -13.95
N SER A 27 -3.95 -15.15 -13.34
CA SER A 27 -5.00 -14.30 -12.82
C SER A 27 -5.89 -13.73 -13.94
N PRO A 28 -7.18 -13.52 -13.66
CA PRO A 28 -8.15 -13.10 -14.66
C PRO A 28 -8.22 -11.57 -14.83
N PHE A 29 -7.42 -10.81 -14.08
CA PHE A 29 -7.60 -9.38 -13.91
C PHE A 29 -7.16 -8.57 -15.13
N SER A 30 -7.83 -7.42 -15.30
CA SER A 30 -7.52 -6.44 -16.33
C SER A 30 -6.20 -5.76 -16.01
N GLY A 31 -5.26 -5.73 -16.96
CA GLY A 31 -3.97 -5.07 -16.75
C GLY A 31 -4.04 -3.55 -16.57
N ALA A 32 -5.24 -2.95 -16.66
CA ALA A 32 -5.46 -1.56 -16.32
C ALA A 32 -5.68 -1.31 -14.83
N ILE A 33 -6.05 -2.34 -14.06
CA ILE A 33 -6.04 -2.26 -12.59
C ILE A 33 -4.59 -2.02 -12.19
N GLY A 34 -4.35 -0.83 -11.64
CA GLY A 34 -3.01 -0.33 -11.39
C GLY A 34 -2.70 -0.40 -9.91
N GLU A 35 -1.43 -0.61 -9.62
CA GLU A 35 -0.90 -0.62 -8.26
C GLU A 35 -0.63 0.81 -7.83
N LEU A 36 -1.60 1.42 -7.16
CA LEU A 36 -1.52 2.79 -6.65
C LEU A 36 -0.59 2.87 -5.42
N LEU A 37 -0.16 4.08 -5.06
CA LEU A 37 0.87 4.25 -4.03
C LEU A 37 0.32 4.04 -2.61
N LYS A 38 -0.90 4.51 -2.33
CA LYS A 38 -1.59 4.36 -1.04
C LYS A 38 -2.94 3.66 -1.16
N VAL A 39 -3.67 3.85 -2.25
CA VAL A 39 -4.92 3.14 -2.48
C VAL A 39 -4.61 1.66 -2.73
N HIS A 40 -4.83 0.84 -1.72
CA HIS A 40 -4.77 -0.62 -1.79
C HIS A 40 -5.73 -1.16 -2.87
N HIS A 41 -5.25 -1.98 -3.82
CA HIS A 41 -6.11 -2.62 -4.81
C HIS A 41 -6.96 -3.75 -4.18
N ALA A 42 -8.06 -4.14 -4.81
CA ALA A 42 -8.98 -5.12 -4.28
C ALA A 42 -8.67 -6.57 -4.69
N HIS A 43 -7.96 -6.82 -5.79
CA HIS A 43 -7.58 -8.19 -6.15
C HIS A 43 -6.64 -8.83 -5.11
N ILE A 44 -6.60 -10.16 -5.10
CA ILE A 44 -5.76 -10.94 -4.17
C ILE A 44 -4.82 -11.76 -5.02
N GLU A 45 -3.53 -11.50 -4.88
CA GLU A 45 -2.46 -12.18 -5.60
C GLU A 45 -1.25 -12.38 -4.68
N ASP A 46 -0.34 -13.25 -5.07
CA ASP A 46 1.00 -13.24 -4.51
C ASP A 46 1.73 -11.95 -4.90
N GLU A 47 2.08 -11.12 -3.91
CA GLU A 47 2.69 -9.82 -4.14
C GLU A 47 3.84 -9.48 -3.21
N GLN A 48 4.68 -8.57 -3.70
CA GLN A 48 5.85 -8.03 -3.03
C GLN A 48 5.92 -6.55 -3.30
N ASN A 49 5.99 -5.77 -2.24
CA ASN A 49 6.16 -4.35 -2.36
C ASN A 49 7.19 -3.84 -1.36
N ILE A 50 8.05 -2.93 -1.84
CA ILE A 50 8.90 -2.09 -1.02
C ILE A 50 8.61 -0.63 -1.33
N SER A 51 8.17 0.09 -0.31
CA SER A 51 7.89 1.53 -0.41
C SER A 51 8.91 2.32 0.40
N PHE A 52 9.18 3.54 -0.05
CA PHE A 52 10.02 4.51 0.62
C PHE A 52 9.28 5.84 0.65
N THR A 53 9.13 6.42 1.84
CA THR A 53 8.44 7.68 2.04
C THR A 53 9.38 8.68 2.69
N PHE A 54 9.52 9.85 2.07
CA PHE A 54 10.25 10.98 2.64
C PHE A 54 9.28 12.06 3.06
N TYR A 55 9.36 12.50 4.30
CA TYR A 55 8.51 13.54 4.87
C TYR A 55 9.28 14.84 5.00
N ASN A 56 8.71 15.93 4.48
CA ASN A 56 9.19 17.27 4.75
C ASN A 56 8.44 17.92 5.91
N ASP A 57 9.19 18.50 6.85
CA ASP A 57 8.65 19.18 8.02
C ASP A 57 7.65 18.32 8.82
N PHE A 58 8.00 17.05 8.99
CA PHE A 58 7.26 16.09 9.79
C PHE A 58 7.19 16.54 11.25
N GLN A 59 5.99 16.49 11.79
CA GLN A 59 5.65 16.82 13.16
C GLN A 59 4.83 15.65 13.71
N LYS A 60 5.36 14.97 14.73
CA LYS A 60 4.72 13.77 15.28
C LYS A 60 3.52 14.12 16.15
N GLU A 61 3.71 15.04 17.08
CA GLU A 61 2.68 15.53 18.00
C GLU A 61 2.51 17.05 17.80
N GLU A 62 1.32 17.57 18.11
CA GLU A 62 1.06 19.01 18.21
C GLU A 62 2.12 19.61 19.17
N ASP A 63 2.85 20.63 18.72
CA ASP A 63 4.02 21.24 19.38
C ASP A 63 5.38 20.49 19.34
N SER A 64 5.48 19.29 18.77
CA SER A 64 6.78 18.64 18.56
C SER A 64 7.65 19.35 17.52
N VAL A 65 8.98 19.18 17.62
CA VAL A 65 9.93 19.82 16.71
C VAL A 65 9.80 19.23 15.31
N LYS A 66 9.52 20.10 14.33
CA LYS A 66 9.50 19.74 12.91
C LYS A 66 10.86 19.26 12.43
N ARG A 67 10.86 18.18 11.66
CA ARG A 67 12.07 17.59 11.09
C ARG A 67 11.79 16.83 9.80
N SER A 68 12.83 16.52 9.04
CA SER A 68 12.68 15.51 8.00
C SER A 68 12.51 14.14 8.64
N ALA A 69 11.69 13.29 8.01
CA ALA A 69 11.57 11.89 8.39
C ALA A 69 11.60 11.00 7.15
N PHE A 70 11.89 9.74 7.37
CA PHE A 70 12.00 8.70 6.36
C PHE A 70 11.39 7.41 6.85
N GLU A 71 10.60 6.78 5.99
CA GLU A 71 9.99 5.48 6.22
C GLU A 71 10.33 4.52 5.08
N THR A 72 10.45 3.24 5.42
CA THR A 72 10.45 2.14 4.45
C THR A 72 9.43 1.13 4.92
N SER A 73 8.55 0.69 4.03
CA SER A 73 7.61 -0.38 4.29
C SER A 73 7.87 -1.57 3.38
N LEU A 74 7.64 -2.76 3.93
CA LEU A 74 7.66 -4.02 3.21
C LEU A 74 6.27 -4.62 3.29
N GLU A 75 5.70 -4.96 2.15
CA GLU A 75 4.38 -5.57 2.06
C GLU A 75 4.50 -6.88 1.29
N PHE A 76 3.85 -7.91 1.82
CA PHE A 76 3.79 -9.23 1.22
C PHE A 76 2.36 -9.75 1.28
N ALA A 77 1.80 -10.05 0.12
CA ALA A 77 0.50 -10.69 0.01
C ALA A 77 0.65 -12.11 -0.55
N THR A 78 -0.33 -12.97 -0.24
CA THR A 78 -0.41 -14.30 -0.82
C THR A 78 -1.86 -14.72 -1.08
N THR A 79 -2.07 -15.38 -2.22
CA THR A 79 -3.33 -16.05 -2.53
C THR A 79 -3.34 -17.49 -1.99
N TRP A 80 -4.47 -17.91 -1.44
CA TRP A 80 -4.64 -19.24 -0.87
C TRP A 80 -5.34 -20.21 -1.83
N ASN A 81 -5.86 -19.71 -2.95
CA ASN A 81 -6.61 -20.50 -3.91
C ASN A 81 -6.39 -20.06 -5.36
N GLY A 82 -6.61 -20.99 -6.29
CA GLY A 82 -6.36 -20.77 -7.72
C GLY A 82 -7.40 -19.89 -8.42
N ASP A 83 -8.47 -19.51 -7.74
CA ASP A 83 -9.48 -18.55 -8.21
C ASP A 83 -9.28 -17.15 -7.62
N PHE A 84 -8.20 -16.91 -6.87
CA PHE A 84 -7.81 -15.57 -6.38
C PHE A 84 -8.88 -14.88 -5.53
N SER A 85 -9.65 -15.66 -4.77
CA SER A 85 -10.78 -15.15 -3.97
C SER A 85 -10.48 -15.09 -2.47
N LEU A 86 -9.38 -15.69 -2.01
CA LEU A 86 -9.00 -15.77 -0.61
C LEU A 86 -7.48 -15.61 -0.48
N GLY A 87 -7.03 -14.83 0.50
CA GLY A 87 -5.60 -14.66 0.77
C GLY A 87 -5.32 -13.94 2.08
N SER A 88 -4.07 -13.54 2.25
CA SER A 88 -3.58 -12.78 3.40
C SER A 88 -2.51 -11.79 3.01
N GLU A 89 -2.23 -10.87 3.91
CA GLU A 89 -1.20 -9.87 3.73
C GLU A 89 -0.53 -9.50 5.05
N ILE A 90 0.73 -9.07 4.97
CA ILE A 90 1.49 -8.51 6.07
C ILE A 90 2.22 -7.26 5.59
N SER A 91 2.14 -6.20 6.40
CA SER A 91 2.88 -4.96 6.23
C SER A 91 3.84 -4.74 7.40
N ILE A 92 5.09 -4.42 7.09
CA ILE A 92 6.16 -4.20 8.07
C ILE A 92 6.82 -2.87 7.75
N SER A 93 6.61 -1.89 8.63
CA SER A 93 7.15 -0.54 8.46
C SER A 93 8.35 -0.29 9.37
N PHE A 94 9.29 0.51 8.86
CA PHE A 94 10.44 1.01 9.60
C PHE A 94 10.59 2.50 9.34
N SER A 95 10.86 3.29 10.38
CA SER A 95 11.00 4.74 10.21
C SER A 95 11.97 5.37 11.19
N ASP A 96 12.24 6.66 10.98
CA ASP A 96 12.84 7.57 11.96
C ASP A 96 11.84 8.57 12.56
N LYS A 97 10.53 8.25 12.52
CA LYS A 97 9.45 9.12 13.02
C LYS A 97 9.31 9.18 14.56
N GLY A 98 10.14 8.46 15.33
CA GLY A 98 10.07 8.37 16.81
C GLY A 98 10.48 9.63 17.61
N ASN A 99 10.34 9.62 18.94
CA ASN A 99 10.46 10.85 19.75
C ASN A 99 11.91 11.40 19.86
N ILE A 100 12.96 10.56 19.83
CA ILE A 100 14.35 10.97 20.15
C ILE A 100 15.39 10.11 19.35
N ASP A 101 16.50 10.74 18.92
CA ASP A 101 17.81 10.16 18.45
C ASP A 101 18.01 9.68 16.99
N ASP A 102 17.45 10.31 15.93
CA ASP A 102 17.70 9.90 14.51
C ASP A 102 17.65 8.37 14.29
N ARG A 103 16.90 7.65 15.13
CA ARG A 103 16.92 6.20 15.19
C ARG A 103 16.01 5.68 14.09
N TYR A 104 16.49 4.69 13.37
CA TYR A 104 15.68 3.99 12.37
C TYR A 104 15.24 2.64 12.95
N SER A 105 13.94 2.51 13.26
CA SER A 105 13.39 1.39 14.02
C SER A 105 12.12 0.82 13.39
N LEU A 106 11.75 -0.38 13.84
CA LEU A 106 10.52 -1.08 13.49
C LEU A 106 9.30 -0.33 14.05
N GLU A 107 8.27 -0.19 13.23
CA GLU A 107 6.94 0.25 13.63
C GLU A 107 6.02 -0.93 13.93
N ASP A 108 4.79 -0.65 14.37
CA ASP A 108 3.79 -1.69 14.58
C ASP A 108 3.49 -2.42 13.26
N ILE A 109 3.57 -3.76 13.30
CA ILE A 109 3.31 -4.65 12.18
C ILE A 109 1.80 -4.78 12.00
N GLU A 110 1.33 -4.65 10.77
CA GLU A 110 -0.05 -4.93 10.42
C GLU A 110 -0.15 -6.26 9.68
N ILE A 111 -1.18 -7.03 10.01
CA ILE A 111 -1.54 -8.24 9.27
C ILE A 111 -3.00 -8.19 8.83
N LEU A 112 -3.28 -8.56 7.59
CA LEU A 112 -4.61 -8.90 7.12
C LEU A 112 -4.67 -10.42 7.02
N PRO A 113 -5.00 -11.14 8.11
CA PRO A 113 -4.95 -12.59 8.13
C PRO A 113 -5.93 -13.23 7.14
N ILE A 114 -7.03 -12.54 6.80
CA ILE A 114 -8.02 -13.02 5.84
C ILE A 114 -8.49 -11.85 4.99
N LYS A 115 -8.28 -11.96 3.67
CA LYS A 115 -8.89 -11.15 2.62
C LYS A 115 -9.83 -12.03 1.82
N TYR A 116 -11.05 -11.58 1.53
CA TYR A 116 -12.03 -12.35 0.76
C TYR A 116 -12.73 -11.49 -0.30
N ALA A 117 -12.66 -11.94 -1.55
CA ALA A 117 -13.31 -11.28 -2.68
C ALA A 117 -14.80 -11.70 -2.79
N PHE A 118 -15.71 -10.80 -2.41
CA PHE A 118 -17.16 -10.97 -2.57
C PHE A 118 -17.58 -10.92 -4.04
N ILE A 119 -16.89 -10.09 -4.83
CA ILE A 119 -17.01 -10.01 -6.28
C ILE A 119 -15.60 -10.19 -6.83
N ASN A 120 -15.41 -11.15 -7.73
CA ASN A 120 -14.10 -11.42 -8.31
C ASN A 120 -14.20 -11.58 -9.83
N GLN A 121 -14.22 -10.46 -10.56
CA GLN A 121 -14.35 -10.41 -12.01
C GLN A 121 -13.15 -9.68 -12.61
N PRO A 122 -12.79 -9.95 -13.89
CA PRO A 122 -11.63 -9.33 -14.54
C PRO A 122 -11.52 -7.81 -14.42
N GLU A 123 -12.64 -7.09 -14.45
CA GLU A 123 -12.68 -5.63 -14.38
C GLU A 123 -13.39 -5.09 -13.14
N ARG A 124 -13.85 -5.96 -12.23
CA ARG A 124 -14.61 -5.55 -11.05
C ARG A 124 -14.33 -6.49 -9.89
N ILE A 125 -13.74 -5.95 -8.84
CA ILE A 125 -13.42 -6.69 -7.64
C ILE A 125 -13.95 -5.92 -6.43
N LEU A 126 -14.52 -6.66 -5.48
CA LEU A 126 -14.92 -6.15 -4.18
C LEU A 126 -14.41 -7.10 -3.12
N THR A 127 -13.48 -6.64 -2.30
CA THR A 127 -12.78 -7.46 -1.30
C THR A 127 -12.97 -6.87 0.07
N GLY A 128 -13.30 -7.71 1.04
CA GLY A 128 -13.27 -7.36 2.45
C GLY A 128 -12.05 -7.97 3.13
N ALA A 129 -11.53 -7.28 4.15
CA ALA A 129 -10.48 -7.80 5.00
C ALA A 129 -10.71 -7.42 6.46
N LEU A 130 -10.07 -8.16 7.35
CA LEU A 130 -9.87 -7.77 8.74
C LEU A 130 -8.39 -7.48 8.90
N SER A 131 -8.02 -6.33 9.46
CA SER A 131 -6.65 -6.03 9.85
C SER A 131 -6.45 -6.24 11.35
N VAL A 132 -5.22 -6.55 11.72
CA VAL A 132 -4.74 -6.59 13.10
C VAL A 132 -3.41 -5.85 13.15
N GLY A 133 -3.41 -4.68 13.78
CA GLY A 133 -2.20 -3.96 14.16
C GLY A 133 -1.61 -4.56 15.43
N LEU A 134 -0.34 -4.95 15.38
CA LEU A 134 0.36 -5.64 16.46
C LEU A 134 1.30 -4.68 17.20
N PRO A 135 1.29 -4.65 18.55
CA PRO A 135 2.16 -3.79 19.37
C PRO A 135 3.59 -4.33 19.35
N THR A 136 4.31 -4.05 18.27
CA THR A 136 5.62 -4.63 17.94
C THR A 136 6.69 -3.56 17.74
N GLY A 137 6.26 -2.32 17.52
CA GLY A 137 7.09 -1.13 17.52
C GLY A 137 7.55 -0.76 18.92
N ASP A 138 8.59 0.07 18.96
CA ASP A 138 9.21 0.53 20.21
C ASP A 138 8.48 1.77 20.74
N ASP A 139 7.46 1.57 21.58
CA ASP A 139 6.70 2.64 22.25
C ASP A 139 7.58 3.58 23.07
N THR A 140 8.61 3.06 23.76
CA THR A 140 9.51 3.87 24.59
C THR A 140 10.21 4.96 23.77
N ASN A 141 10.53 4.68 22.51
CA ASN A 141 11.12 5.65 21.59
C ASN A 141 10.10 6.18 20.57
N GLY A 142 8.82 5.85 20.72
CA GLY A 142 7.72 6.38 19.92
C GLY A 142 7.62 5.83 18.50
N PHE A 143 8.06 4.58 18.27
CA PHE A 143 7.91 3.87 16.99
C PHE A 143 6.72 2.91 16.97
N GLY A 144 6.09 2.66 18.11
CA GLY A 144 4.82 1.94 18.20
C GLY A 144 3.94 2.58 19.26
N GLU A 145 2.72 2.09 19.39
CA GLU A 145 1.72 2.66 20.30
C GLU A 145 1.47 1.78 21.54
N ASP A 146 2.16 0.63 21.65
CA ASP A 146 1.90 -0.43 22.64
C ASP A 146 0.42 -0.88 22.65
N GLN A 147 -0.22 -0.79 21.48
CA GLN A 147 -1.65 -1.03 21.28
C GLN A 147 -1.90 -2.08 20.20
N THR A 148 -2.93 -2.88 20.43
CA THR A 148 -3.50 -3.75 19.41
C THR A 148 -4.66 -3.01 18.77
N LYS A 149 -4.64 -2.92 17.44
CA LYS A 149 -5.71 -2.35 16.63
C LYS A 149 -6.41 -3.44 15.84
N LEU A 150 -7.72 -3.32 15.67
CA LEU A 150 -8.52 -4.17 14.80
C LEU A 150 -9.21 -3.29 13.78
N GLY A 151 -9.02 -3.59 12.51
CA GLY A 151 -9.67 -2.90 11.40
C GLY A 151 -10.60 -3.80 10.60
N ALA A 152 -11.62 -3.17 10.02
CA ALA A 152 -12.48 -3.75 9.01
C ALA A 152 -12.33 -2.93 7.73
N LEU A 153 -11.88 -3.59 6.66
CA LEU A 153 -11.49 -2.95 5.41
C LEU A 153 -12.39 -3.42 4.28
N LEU A 154 -12.67 -2.51 3.35
CA LEU A 154 -13.37 -2.78 2.11
C LEU A 154 -12.63 -2.10 0.95
N PHE A 155 -12.27 -2.91 -0.04
CA PHE A 155 -11.57 -2.48 -1.25
C PHE A 155 -12.44 -2.73 -2.46
N PHE A 156 -12.53 -1.75 -3.36
CA PHE A 156 -13.29 -1.86 -4.60
C PHE A 156 -12.45 -1.40 -5.78
N ASP A 157 -12.31 -2.29 -6.76
CA ASP A 157 -11.66 -2.01 -8.02
C ASP A 157 -12.67 -2.04 -9.16
N GLN A 158 -12.58 -1.06 -10.04
CA GLN A 158 -13.25 -1.07 -11.32
C GLN A 158 -12.30 -0.61 -12.42
N ALA A 159 -12.02 -1.51 -13.36
CA ALA A 159 -11.36 -1.16 -14.59
C ALA A 159 -12.38 -0.94 -15.72
N TRP A 160 -12.02 -0.09 -16.67
CA TRP A 160 -12.70 0.00 -17.95
C TRP A 160 -11.70 0.36 -19.04
N ARG A 161 -11.39 -0.59 -19.90
CA ARG A 161 -10.31 -0.45 -20.89
C ARG A 161 -9.00 -0.12 -20.17
N ASN A 162 -8.46 1.08 -20.38
CA ASN A 162 -7.20 1.55 -19.80
C ASN A 162 -7.40 2.42 -18.55
N TRP A 163 -8.64 2.65 -18.15
CA TRP A 163 -8.97 3.40 -16.94
C TRP A 163 -9.14 2.46 -15.77
N PHE A 164 -8.78 2.94 -14.60
CA PHE A 164 -9.00 2.26 -13.33
C PHE A 164 -9.46 3.25 -12.26
N ILE A 165 -10.44 2.84 -11.47
CA ILE A 165 -10.86 3.51 -10.24
C ILE A 165 -10.77 2.50 -9.09
N GLY A 166 -10.10 2.89 -8.01
CA GLY A 166 -9.97 2.15 -6.76
C GLY A 166 -10.61 2.93 -5.62
N VAL A 167 -11.30 2.24 -4.71
CA VAL A 167 -11.92 2.85 -3.52
C VAL A 167 -11.66 1.99 -2.31
N ASN A 168 -11.17 2.61 -1.24
CA ASN A 168 -10.92 1.98 0.04
C ASN A 168 -11.78 2.65 1.11
N ALA A 169 -12.27 1.83 2.03
CA ALA A 169 -12.86 2.28 3.28
C ALA A 169 -12.35 1.39 4.41
N GLU A 170 -11.87 2.00 5.47
CA GLU A 170 -11.35 1.31 6.63
C GLU A 170 -11.91 1.92 7.90
N LEU A 171 -12.40 1.07 8.80
CA LEU A 171 -12.74 1.43 10.16
C LEU A 171 -11.80 0.68 11.09
N GLU A 172 -10.93 1.39 11.78
CA GLU A 172 -9.98 0.84 12.74
C GLU A 172 -10.35 1.22 14.18
N SER A 173 -10.09 0.34 15.13
CA SER A 173 -10.27 0.62 16.55
C SER A 173 -9.19 0.00 17.41
N VAL A 174 -8.71 0.77 18.39
CA VAL A 174 -7.81 0.29 19.43
C VAL A 174 -8.58 -0.61 20.41
N VAL A 175 -8.10 -1.84 20.59
CA VAL A 175 -8.72 -2.83 21.49
C VAL A 175 -7.88 -3.17 22.72
N SER A 176 -6.62 -2.74 22.77
CA SER A 176 -5.78 -2.87 23.96
C SER A 176 -5.07 -1.55 24.29
N GLY A 177 -5.73 -0.66 25.03
CA GLY A 177 -5.18 0.65 25.37
C GLY A 177 -6.27 1.72 25.52
N PRO A 178 -5.89 3.01 25.46
CA PRO A 178 -6.85 4.10 25.29
C PRO A 178 -7.71 3.85 24.05
N THR A 179 -9.03 3.91 24.21
CA THR A 179 -9.93 3.64 23.08
C THR A 179 -9.89 4.79 22.09
N GLU A 180 -9.47 4.48 20.87
CA GLU A 180 -9.49 5.34 19.70
C GLU A 180 -10.17 4.61 18.54
N THR A 181 -10.81 5.38 17.66
CA THR A 181 -11.48 4.85 16.47
C THR A 181 -11.26 5.81 15.32
N GLU A 182 -10.78 5.27 14.21
CA GLU A 182 -10.43 6.00 13.00
C GLU A 182 -11.21 5.47 11.81
N LEU A 183 -11.48 6.36 10.87
CA LEU A 183 -12.15 6.07 9.61
C LEU A 183 -11.35 6.66 8.47
N GLU A 184 -10.79 5.79 7.64
CA GLU A 184 -10.07 6.16 6.44
C GLU A 184 -10.93 5.90 5.20
N PHE A 185 -10.89 6.84 4.25
CA PHE A 185 -11.37 6.68 2.90
C PHE A 185 -10.29 7.07 1.90
N ALA A 186 -10.03 6.22 0.93
CA ALA A 186 -9.13 6.52 -0.16
C ALA A 186 -9.81 6.30 -1.52
N LEU A 187 -9.52 7.19 -2.47
CA LEU A 187 -10.01 7.13 -3.84
C LEU A 187 -8.83 7.27 -4.79
N GLY A 188 -8.69 6.33 -5.72
CA GLY A 188 -7.67 6.34 -6.74
C GLY A 188 -8.26 6.36 -8.14
N LEU A 189 -7.65 7.13 -9.04
CA LEU A 189 -7.94 7.11 -10.47
C LEU A 189 -6.63 6.99 -11.23
N SER A 190 -6.56 6.06 -12.17
CA SER A 190 -5.40 5.94 -13.05
C SER A 190 -5.76 5.70 -14.52
N TYR A 191 -4.78 6.00 -15.36
CA TYR A 191 -4.80 5.69 -16.78
C TYR A 191 -3.50 5.01 -17.20
N SER A 192 -3.62 3.78 -17.68
CA SER A 192 -2.50 2.96 -18.13
C SER A 192 -2.35 3.06 -19.66
N PHE A 193 -1.16 3.36 -20.17
CA PHE A 193 -0.90 3.52 -21.60
C PHE A 193 -0.69 2.17 -22.32
N ILE A 194 -1.65 1.26 -22.12
CA ILE A 194 -1.68 -0.09 -22.68
C ILE A 194 -2.15 -0.04 -24.13
N LYS A 195 -1.37 -0.67 -25.00
CA LYS A 195 -1.63 -0.86 -26.43
C LYS A 195 -2.35 -2.17 -26.64
N GLY A 196 -3.28 -2.17 -27.59
CA GLY A 196 -4.03 -3.37 -27.98
C GLY A 196 -5.30 -3.63 -27.19
N THR A 197 -5.68 -2.75 -26.25
CA THR A 197 -6.95 -2.83 -25.49
C THR A 197 -8.19 -2.78 -26.40
N GLY A 198 -8.18 -1.90 -27.41
CA GLY A 198 -9.28 -1.78 -28.36
C GLY A 198 -10.61 -1.43 -27.67
N GLN A 199 -11.62 -2.28 -27.87
CA GLN A 199 -12.95 -2.15 -27.25
C GLN A 199 -13.18 -3.13 -26.10
N GLY A 200 -12.19 -3.96 -25.76
CA GLY A 200 -12.28 -5.00 -24.73
C GLY A 200 -11.56 -4.64 -23.44
N ILE A 201 -11.36 -5.66 -22.62
CA ILE A 201 -10.59 -5.63 -21.37
C ILE A 201 -9.11 -5.36 -21.70
N ALA A 202 -8.43 -4.54 -20.90
CA ALA A 202 -7.00 -4.34 -21.09
C ALA A 202 -6.24 -5.65 -20.83
N PRO A 203 -5.33 -6.05 -21.73
CA PRO A 203 -4.57 -7.27 -21.54
C PRO A 203 -3.73 -7.16 -20.26
N SER A 204 -3.75 -8.20 -19.42
CA SER A 204 -2.85 -8.34 -18.26
C SER A 204 -1.38 -8.52 -18.66
N LYS A 205 -1.12 -8.88 -19.92
CA LYS A 205 0.22 -9.10 -20.48
C LYS A 205 0.38 -8.41 -21.84
N PRO A 206 0.37 -7.08 -21.89
CA PRO A 206 0.59 -6.37 -23.14
C PRO A 206 1.99 -6.66 -23.68
N LYS A 207 2.13 -6.68 -25.01
CA LYS A 207 3.43 -6.93 -25.68
C LYS A 207 4.42 -5.76 -25.56
N GLN A 208 4.06 -4.69 -24.87
CA GLN A 208 4.94 -3.55 -24.64
C GLN A 208 6.06 -3.94 -23.68
N SER A 209 7.26 -3.40 -23.91
CA SER A 209 8.34 -3.52 -22.94
C SER A 209 8.05 -2.70 -21.68
N ILE A 210 7.44 -1.52 -21.83
CA ILE A 210 7.08 -0.64 -20.71
C ILE A 210 5.69 -0.07 -20.97
N VAL A 211 4.89 -0.01 -19.91
CA VAL A 211 3.59 0.66 -19.84
C VAL A 211 3.69 1.78 -18.82
N PRO A 212 3.69 3.05 -19.27
CA PRO A 212 3.50 4.18 -18.36
C PRO A 212 2.09 4.17 -17.79
N VAL A 213 1.95 4.63 -16.55
CA VAL A 213 0.67 4.87 -15.86
C VAL A 213 0.73 6.24 -15.21
N LEU A 214 -0.36 6.99 -15.31
CA LEU A 214 -0.55 8.22 -14.55
C LEU A 214 -1.69 7.99 -13.57
N ALA A 215 -1.50 8.42 -12.33
CA ALA A 215 -2.51 8.27 -11.29
C ALA A 215 -2.66 9.52 -10.44
N LEU A 216 -3.83 9.62 -9.83
CA LEU A 216 -4.18 10.59 -8.81
C LEU A 216 -4.95 9.89 -7.71
N GLU A 217 -4.49 10.08 -6.49
CA GLU A 217 -5.11 9.54 -5.28
C GLU A 217 -5.56 10.69 -4.37
N LEU A 218 -6.68 10.47 -3.69
CA LEU A 218 -7.24 11.32 -2.65
C LEU A 218 -7.42 10.45 -1.40
N ILE A 219 -6.76 10.82 -0.31
CA ILE A 219 -6.81 10.09 0.96
C ILE A 219 -7.44 11.01 2.00
N ASN A 220 -8.37 10.47 2.79
CA ASN A 220 -9.02 11.16 3.88
C ASN A 220 -9.04 10.26 5.11
N GLU A 221 -8.45 10.75 6.19
CA GLU A 221 -8.40 10.09 7.49
C GLU A 221 -9.23 10.93 8.47
N ASN A 222 -10.10 10.29 9.26
CA ASN A 222 -10.93 10.99 10.25
C ASN A 222 -10.87 10.25 11.59
N VAL A 223 -10.55 10.99 12.65
CA VAL A 223 -10.53 10.43 14.00
C VAL A 223 -11.91 10.61 14.63
N LEU A 224 -12.68 9.53 14.71
CA LEU A 224 -14.08 9.56 15.13
C LEU A 224 -14.23 9.73 16.66
N SER A 225 -13.31 9.12 17.41
CA SER A 225 -13.24 9.21 18.87
C SER A 225 -11.83 8.91 19.33
N GLY A 226 -11.37 9.57 20.38
CA GLY A 226 -10.01 9.42 20.89
C GLY A 226 -9.47 10.74 21.43
N LEU A 227 -8.18 10.80 21.71
CA LEU A 227 -7.52 12.03 22.11
C LEU A 227 -7.29 12.95 20.89
N GLU A 228 -7.13 12.35 19.72
CA GLU A 228 -6.90 13.05 18.46
C GLU A 228 -8.19 13.36 17.69
N LYS A 229 -9.35 13.31 18.37
CA LYS A 229 -10.62 13.61 17.72
C LYS A 229 -10.60 15.01 17.08
N GLU A 230 -11.13 15.11 15.85
CA GLU A 230 -11.13 16.33 15.00
C GLU A 230 -9.80 16.59 14.27
N ASN A 231 -8.78 15.75 14.43
CA ASN A 231 -7.55 15.77 13.63
C ASN A 231 -7.79 15.13 12.24
N ASP A 232 -8.76 15.65 11.50
CA ASP A 232 -9.13 15.11 10.20
C ASP A 232 -8.11 15.54 9.14
N SER A 233 -7.60 14.56 8.40
CA SER A 233 -6.60 14.74 7.37
C SER A 233 -7.22 14.51 5.98
N THR A 234 -6.73 15.26 5.00
CA THR A 234 -7.06 15.05 3.59
C THR A 234 -5.84 15.39 2.77
N THR A 235 -5.42 14.48 1.91
CA THR A 235 -4.24 14.62 1.06
C THR A 235 -4.54 14.29 -0.40
N ILE A 236 -3.81 14.93 -1.30
CA ILE A 236 -3.81 14.61 -2.73
C ILE A 236 -2.45 14.07 -3.13
N LEU A 237 -2.43 13.04 -3.97
CA LEU A 237 -1.23 12.32 -4.35
C LEU A 237 -1.24 12.02 -5.86
N PRO A 238 -0.73 12.93 -6.70
CA PRO A 238 -0.41 12.62 -8.09
C PRO A 238 0.83 11.72 -8.19
N SER A 239 0.81 10.77 -9.11
CA SER A 239 1.93 9.85 -9.33
C SER A 239 2.10 9.39 -10.77
N ILE A 240 3.31 8.92 -11.06
CA ILE A 240 3.68 8.24 -12.30
C ILE A 240 4.22 6.86 -11.98
N GLN A 241 3.87 5.89 -12.81
CA GLN A 241 4.32 4.51 -12.66
C GLN A 241 4.86 3.99 -13.98
N LEU A 242 5.88 3.15 -13.91
CA LEU A 242 6.44 2.42 -15.04
C LEU A 242 6.33 0.94 -14.74
N TRP A 243 5.45 0.28 -15.48
CA TRP A 243 5.27 -1.17 -15.43
C TRP A 243 6.05 -1.84 -16.57
N HIS A 244 6.78 -2.91 -16.28
CA HIS A 244 7.45 -3.77 -17.26
C HIS A 244 6.69 -5.11 -17.41
N PRO A 245 5.79 -5.24 -18.39
CA PRO A 245 4.85 -6.37 -18.48
C PRO A 245 5.46 -7.76 -18.50
N ALA A 246 6.64 -7.91 -19.11
CA ALA A 246 7.29 -9.21 -19.27
C ALA A 246 7.99 -9.70 -17.99
N SER A 247 8.20 -8.83 -17.01
CA SER A 247 8.84 -9.16 -15.74
C SER A 247 8.01 -8.82 -14.51
N GLY A 248 6.80 -8.28 -14.68
CA GLY A 248 5.87 -7.87 -13.61
C GLY A 248 6.31 -6.69 -12.75
N TRP A 249 7.59 -6.36 -12.75
CA TRP A 249 8.14 -5.22 -12.04
C TRP A 249 7.41 -3.92 -12.38
N GLN A 250 7.06 -3.20 -11.34
CA GLN A 250 6.56 -1.84 -11.40
C GLN A 250 7.40 -0.94 -10.49
N ALA A 251 7.67 0.27 -10.98
CA ALA A 251 8.25 1.34 -10.17
C ALA A 251 7.34 2.56 -10.22
N SER A 252 7.04 3.14 -9.06
CA SER A 252 6.13 4.28 -8.91
C SER A 252 6.84 5.43 -8.19
N LEU A 253 6.52 6.67 -8.58
CA LEU A 253 6.97 7.89 -7.93
C LEU A 253 5.78 8.85 -7.79
N GLY A 254 5.54 9.35 -6.59
CA GLY A 254 4.45 10.29 -6.30
C GLY A 254 4.85 11.36 -5.30
N GLY A 255 4.08 12.45 -5.30
CA GLY A 255 4.21 13.53 -4.31
C GLY A 255 2.87 13.75 -3.63
N GLU A 256 2.83 13.71 -2.31
CA GLU A 256 1.62 13.87 -1.52
C GLU A 256 1.58 15.23 -0.84
N VAL A 257 0.45 15.92 -0.97
CA VAL A 257 0.23 17.25 -0.40
C VAL A 257 -1.03 17.21 0.47
N PRO A 258 -0.92 17.50 1.78
CA PRO A 258 -2.08 17.75 2.63
C PRO A 258 -2.82 19.02 2.20
N ILE A 259 -4.13 18.93 2.03
CA ILE A 259 -5.02 20.04 1.64
C ILE A 259 -6.00 20.45 2.75
N SER A 260 -5.96 19.74 3.87
CA SER A 260 -6.72 19.99 5.10
C SER A 260 -5.99 20.99 6.00
N SER A 261 -6.69 21.49 7.03
CA SER A 261 -6.12 22.41 8.02
C SER A 261 -5.17 21.71 8.99
N TYR A 262 -5.54 20.51 9.43
CA TYR A 262 -4.67 19.63 10.20
C TYR A 262 -3.68 18.94 9.26
N LYS A 263 -2.40 18.90 9.64
CA LYS A 263 -1.36 18.24 8.86
C LYS A 263 -0.12 17.97 9.71
N ASN A 264 0.39 16.75 9.61
CA ASN A 264 1.60 16.31 10.30
C ASN A 264 2.87 16.50 9.47
N ASN A 265 2.75 17.04 8.27
CA ASN A 265 3.85 17.35 7.36
C ASN A 265 3.37 18.35 6.31
N ASP A 266 4.30 19.00 5.62
CA ASP A 266 3.94 19.92 4.54
C ASP A 266 3.87 19.21 3.18
N PHE A 267 4.63 18.13 3.00
CA PHE A 267 4.72 17.37 1.76
C PHE A 267 5.40 16.01 2.00
N GLN A 268 5.06 15.00 1.21
CA GLN A 268 5.74 13.70 1.18
C GLN A 268 6.13 13.30 -0.24
N ILE A 269 7.25 12.59 -0.36
CA ILE A 269 7.67 11.93 -1.61
C ILE A 269 7.61 10.42 -1.40
N HIS A 270 6.93 9.75 -2.33
CA HIS A 270 6.74 8.30 -2.31
C HIS A 270 7.49 7.67 -3.47
N PHE A 271 8.30 6.66 -3.19
CA PHE A 271 8.90 5.79 -4.19
C PHE A 271 8.59 4.34 -3.85
N GLN A 272 8.10 3.59 -4.83
CA GLN A 272 7.64 2.21 -4.62
C GLN A 272 8.18 1.30 -5.71
N ILE A 273 8.56 0.08 -5.34
CA ILE A 273 8.88 -1.00 -6.27
C ILE A 273 8.05 -2.22 -5.90
N ARG A 274 7.29 -2.75 -6.87
CA ARG A 274 6.37 -3.88 -6.66
C ARG A 274 6.54 -4.98 -7.70
N ASN A 275 6.14 -6.19 -7.33
CA ASN A 275 5.98 -7.34 -8.22
C ASN A 275 4.86 -8.30 -7.73
N HIS A 276 4.35 -9.15 -8.63
CA HIS A 276 3.37 -10.21 -8.41
C HIS A 276 3.98 -11.61 -8.67
N LEU A 277 5.11 -11.93 -8.03
CA LEU A 277 5.75 -13.25 -8.19
C LEU A 277 5.01 -14.31 -7.36
N ASP A 278 4.58 -15.38 -8.04
CA ASP A 278 4.10 -16.63 -7.39
C ASP A 278 5.23 -17.21 -6.51
N TRP A 279 5.04 -17.10 -5.19
CA TRP A 279 5.98 -17.56 -4.19
C TRP A 279 5.81 -19.05 -3.87
N GLY A 280 4.61 -19.60 -4.10
CA GLY A 280 4.28 -21.00 -3.82
C GLY A 280 5.22 -21.98 -4.54
N ARG A 281 5.76 -21.59 -5.70
CA ARG A 281 6.78 -22.36 -6.44
C ARG A 281 8.12 -22.51 -5.73
N TRP A 282 8.46 -21.62 -4.80
CA TRP A 282 9.74 -21.63 -4.08
C TRP A 282 9.66 -22.44 -2.78
N LEU A 283 8.45 -22.77 -2.32
CA LEU A 283 8.19 -23.56 -1.12
C LEU A 283 7.95 -25.05 -1.41
N GLN A 284 8.02 -25.46 -2.69
CA GLN A 284 7.95 -26.85 -3.15
C GLN A 284 9.35 -27.42 -3.46
#